data_AF-A0A924GVK9-F1
#
_entry.id   AF-A0A924GVK9-F1
#
_cell.length_a   1.000
_cell.length_b   1.000
_cell.length_c   1.000
_cell.angle_alpha   90.00
_cell.angle_beta   90.00
_cell.angle_gamma   90.00
#
_symmetry.space_group_name_H-M   'P 1'
#
loop_
_entity.id
_entity.type
_entity.pdbx_description
1 polymer ?
#
loop_
_entity_poly.entity_id
_entity_poly.type
_entity_poly.pdbx_seq_one_letter_code
_entity_poly.pdbx_strand_id
1 'polypeptide(L)'
;DTPPPLPLTARDPGGCIYMGSFFKILAPGLRLGFLVAPEALYPKLLQAKQAADLHTPGFNQRMVVETMKNGFLERHVPTIRALYKSQRDAMLSALQREMPADVSWNTPDGGMFLWARLPQGMSAVELLPKAVEKNVAFVPGAAFYADNADPTTLRLSFVTANIEQINTGVAALAAAIRESRPMQASGVSTSQSVRSEGPPQASTAPIQGERGSEMPQAREATSVGAN
;
A
#
# COMPACT_ATOMS: atom_id res chain seq x y z
N ASP A 1 -5.56 8.67 21.48
CA ASP A 1 -5.66 9.61 20.34
C ASP A 1 -4.80 10.80 20.71
N THR A 2 -3.53 10.76 20.33
CA THR A 2 -2.57 11.84 20.61
C THR A 2 -2.43 12.72 19.36
N PRO A 3 -1.97 13.98 19.50
CA PRO A 3 -1.59 14.78 18.34
C PRO A 3 -0.59 14.02 17.45
N PRO A 4 -0.69 14.15 16.11
CA PRO A 4 0.31 13.57 15.23
C PRO A 4 1.68 14.19 15.50
N PRO A 5 2.78 13.45 15.24
CA PRO A 5 4.12 14.02 15.33
C PRO A 5 4.26 15.21 14.37
N LEU A 6 5.14 16.14 14.72
CA LEU A 6 5.49 17.23 13.82
C LEU A 6 6.05 16.66 12.51
N PRO A 7 5.77 17.30 11.36
CA PRO A 7 6.32 16.86 10.08
C PRO A 7 7.84 16.97 10.08
N LEU A 8 8.50 16.20 9.23
CA LEU A 8 9.96 16.20 9.12
C LEU A 8 10.52 17.60 8.80
N THR A 9 9.81 18.40 8.00
CA THR A 9 10.16 19.80 7.72
C THR A 9 10.19 20.71 8.94
N ALA A 10 9.51 20.37 10.04
CA ALA A 10 9.63 21.12 11.28
C ALA A 10 11.00 20.91 11.97
N ARG A 11 11.70 19.82 11.62
CA ARG A 11 13.02 19.45 12.16
C ARG A 11 14.15 19.77 11.18
N ASP A 12 13.88 19.69 9.88
CA ASP A 12 14.82 20.03 8.81
C ASP A 12 14.10 20.78 7.67
N PRO A 13 13.89 22.11 7.80
CA PRO A 13 13.24 22.91 6.77
C PRO A 13 14.06 23.04 5.48
N GLY A 14 15.39 22.88 5.56
CA GLY A 14 16.32 23.11 4.44
C GLY A 14 16.56 21.87 3.57
N GLY A 15 16.44 20.67 4.16
CA GLY A 15 16.63 19.40 3.45
C GLY A 15 15.33 18.69 3.05
N CYS A 16 14.17 19.25 3.35
CA CYS A 16 12.88 18.58 3.14
C CYS A 16 11.89 19.41 2.30
N ILE A 17 11.10 18.73 1.48
CA ILE A 17 9.91 19.28 0.81
C ILE A 17 8.68 18.66 1.47
N TYR A 18 7.84 19.49 2.08
CA TYR A 18 6.55 19.06 2.62
C TYR A 18 5.45 19.22 1.58
N MET A 19 4.69 18.14 1.37
CA MET A 19 3.58 18.10 0.43
C MET A 19 2.27 17.93 1.19
N GLY A 20 1.43 18.97 1.15
CA GLY A 20 0.11 18.98 1.76
C GLY A 20 -1.01 18.82 0.74
N SER A 21 -2.16 18.32 1.17
CA SER A 21 -3.36 18.23 0.33
C SER A 21 -4.64 18.47 1.13
N PHE A 22 -5.59 19.19 0.52
CA PHE A 22 -6.93 19.41 1.08
C PHE A 22 -7.90 18.26 0.80
N PHE A 23 -7.49 17.27 0.00
CA PHE A 23 -8.31 16.16 -0.47
C PHE A 23 -8.94 15.34 0.67
N LYS A 24 -8.17 15.12 1.75
CA LYS A 24 -8.54 14.25 2.88
C LYS A 24 -9.18 14.99 4.06
N ILE A 25 -9.17 16.32 4.04
CA ILE A 25 -9.62 17.16 5.16
C ILE A 25 -10.77 18.10 4.78
N LEU A 26 -11.00 18.34 3.49
CA LEU A 26 -12.09 19.18 2.99
C LEU A 26 -12.94 18.43 1.98
N ALA A 27 -12.42 18.24 0.77
CA ALA A 27 -13.15 17.55 -0.28
C ALA A 27 -12.21 17.02 -1.37
N PRO A 28 -12.33 15.73 -1.73
CA PRO A 28 -11.60 15.11 -2.83
C PRO A 28 -11.64 15.90 -4.15
N GLY A 29 -12.82 16.44 -4.49
CA GLY A 29 -13.06 17.13 -5.76
C GLY A 29 -12.32 18.46 -5.94
N LEU A 30 -11.77 19.05 -4.88
CA LEU A 30 -11.09 20.36 -4.97
C LEU A 30 -9.77 20.32 -5.73
N ARG A 31 -9.12 19.13 -5.81
CA ARG A 31 -7.82 18.92 -6.46
C ARG A 31 -6.76 19.96 -6.04
N LEU A 32 -6.81 20.43 -4.79
CA LEU A 32 -5.90 21.43 -4.25
C LEU A 32 -4.88 20.77 -3.31
N GLY A 33 -3.60 21.04 -3.57
CA GLY A 33 -2.49 20.73 -2.69
C GLY A 33 -1.54 21.91 -2.59
N PHE A 34 -0.59 21.83 -1.67
CA PHE A 34 0.40 22.87 -1.44
C PHE A 34 1.75 22.24 -1.12
N LEU A 35 2.80 23.04 -1.32
CA LEU A 35 4.19 22.67 -1.05
C LEU A 35 4.78 23.67 -0.06
N VAL A 36 5.58 23.17 0.88
CA VAL A 36 6.52 23.97 1.67
C VAL A 36 7.90 23.43 1.36
N ALA A 37 8.75 24.24 0.73
CA ALA A 37 10.04 23.82 0.19
C ALA A 37 11.12 24.89 0.45
N PRO A 38 12.41 24.52 0.42
CA PRO A 38 13.51 25.48 0.47
C PRO A 38 13.38 26.53 -0.64
N GLU A 39 13.67 27.79 -0.31
CA GLU A 39 13.55 28.92 -1.25
C GLU A 39 14.36 28.72 -2.53
N ALA A 40 15.52 28.07 -2.43
CA ALA A 40 16.37 27.74 -3.57
C ALA A 40 15.67 26.87 -4.65
N LEU A 41 14.63 26.12 -4.29
CA LEU A 41 13.85 25.31 -5.23
C LEU A 41 12.73 26.09 -5.93
N TYR A 42 12.33 27.24 -5.39
CA TYR A 42 11.16 27.99 -5.86
C TYR A 42 11.21 28.30 -7.38
N PRO A 43 12.32 28.80 -7.97
CA PRO A 43 12.35 29.10 -9.40
C PRO A 43 12.06 27.88 -10.29
N LYS A 44 12.56 26.70 -9.91
CA LYS A 44 12.34 25.46 -10.64
C LYS A 44 10.94 24.90 -10.45
N LEU A 45 10.40 24.98 -9.24
CA LEU A 45 9.01 24.59 -8.95
C LEU A 45 8.02 25.47 -9.70
N LEU A 46 8.24 26.78 -9.74
CA LEU A 46 7.42 27.73 -10.49
C LEU A 46 7.47 27.44 -11.99
N GLN A 47 8.66 27.24 -12.55
CA GLN A 47 8.84 26.87 -13.95
C GLN A 47 8.07 25.58 -14.30
N ALA A 48 8.20 24.54 -13.46
CA ALA A 48 7.50 23.27 -13.64
C ALA A 48 5.97 23.44 -13.57
N LYS A 49 5.45 24.21 -12.60
CA LYS A 49 4.01 24.49 -12.48
C LYS A 49 3.49 25.25 -13.70
N GLN A 50 4.22 26.26 -14.14
CA GLN A 50 3.83 27.05 -15.32
C GLN A 50 3.77 26.19 -16.59
N ALA A 51 4.76 25.32 -16.78
CA ALA A 51 4.80 24.39 -17.91
C ALA A 51 3.69 23.32 -17.84
N ALA A 52 3.30 22.89 -16.64
CA ALA A 52 2.30 21.83 -16.47
C ALA A 52 0.85 22.33 -16.65
N ASP A 53 0.49 23.44 -16.02
CA ASP A 53 -0.91 23.91 -15.98
C ASP A 53 -1.06 25.43 -15.72
N LEU A 54 0.02 26.21 -15.87
CA LEU A 54 0.11 27.66 -15.57
C LEU A 54 -0.09 28.01 -14.09
N HIS A 55 -1.26 27.73 -13.54
CA HIS A 55 -1.64 28.00 -12.17
C HIS A 55 -2.84 27.15 -11.76
N THR A 56 -3.03 26.96 -10.46
CA THR A 56 -4.20 26.23 -9.93
C THR A 56 -5.47 27.08 -10.07
N PRO A 57 -6.65 26.51 -10.38
CA PRO A 57 -7.88 27.29 -10.54
C PRO A 57 -8.17 28.22 -9.36
N GLY A 58 -8.27 29.53 -9.62
CA GLY A 58 -8.45 30.54 -8.57
C GLY A 58 -9.74 30.38 -7.76
N PHE A 59 -10.80 29.83 -8.36
CA PHE A 59 -12.04 29.50 -7.66
C PHE A 59 -11.82 28.49 -6.52
N ASN A 60 -11.10 27.38 -6.80
CA ASN A 60 -10.80 26.36 -5.81
C ASN A 60 -9.93 26.91 -4.67
N GLN A 61 -8.97 27.78 -5.00
CA GLN A 61 -8.15 28.46 -4.01
C GLN A 61 -9.01 29.32 -3.06
N ARG A 62 -9.92 30.13 -3.62
CA ARG A 62 -10.84 30.98 -2.83
C ARG A 62 -11.79 30.15 -1.96
N MET A 63 -12.35 29.07 -2.49
CA MET A 63 -13.19 28.16 -1.70
C MET A 63 -12.47 27.64 -0.46
N VAL A 64 -11.21 27.20 -0.63
CA VAL A 64 -10.41 26.70 0.50
C VAL A 64 -10.11 27.81 1.50
N VAL A 65 -9.73 29.00 1.03
CA VAL A 65 -9.53 30.16 1.92
C VAL A 65 -10.79 30.47 2.73
N GLU A 66 -11.95 30.58 2.08
CA GLU A 66 -13.21 30.86 2.77
C GLU A 66 -13.60 29.75 3.76
N THR A 67 -13.38 28.48 3.38
CA THR A 67 -13.68 27.32 4.24
C THR A 67 -12.79 27.30 5.48
N MET A 68 -11.51 27.68 5.35
CA MET A 68 -10.56 27.68 6.46
C MET A 68 -10.79 28.82 7.46
N LYS A 69 -11.60 29.84 7.12
CA LYS A 69 -11.92 30.92 8.06
C LYS A 69 -12.69 30.41 9.27
N ASN A 70 -12.68 31.21 10.34
CA ASN A 70 -13.52 31.01 11.52
C ASN A 70 -13.35 29.65 12.21
N GLY A 71 -12.14 29.11 12.18
CA GLY A 71 -11.78 27.91 12.93
C GLY A 71 -12.50 26.63 12.44
N PHE A 72 -12.82 26.52 11.15
CA PHE A 72 -13.52 25.35 10.62
C PHE A 72 -12.72 24.07 10.79
N LEU A 73 -11.44 24.07 10.40
CA LEU A 73 -10.60 22.87 10.45
C LEU A 73 -10.39 22.38 11.90
N GLU A 74 -10.26 23.31 12.83
CA GLU A 74 -10.11 23.08 14.27
C GLU A 74 -11.33 22.34 14.84
N ARG A 75 -12.52 22.56 14.29
CA ARG A 75 -13.76 21.85 14.68
C ARG A 75 -13.97 20.56 13.88
N HIS A 76 -13.66 20.59 12.58
CA HIS A 76 -13.95 19.52 11.65
C HIS A 76 -12.97 18.34 11.77
N VAL A 77 -11.67 18.61 11.90
CA VAL A 77 -10.62 17.58 11.97
C VAL A 77 -10.81 16.63 13.16
N PRO A 78 -11.08 17.10 14.40
CA PRO A 78 -11.38 16.19 15.52
C PRO A 78 -12.58 15.28 15.27
N THR A 79 -13.62 15.81 14.62
CA THR A 79 -14.84 15.05 14.27
C THR A 79 -14.53 13.91 13.31
N ILE A 80 -13.79 14.19 12.23
CA ILE A 80 -13.36 13.16 11.27
C ILE A 80 -12.43 12.15 11.93
N ARG A 81 -11.49 12.59 12.77
CA ARG A 81 -10.57 11.69 13.48
C ARG A 81 -11.32 10.70 14.38
N ALA A 82 -12.31 11.18 15.12
CA ALA A 82 -13.14 10.32 15.97
C ALA A 82 -13.91 9.29 15.15
N LEU A 83 -14.49 9.70 14.01
CA LEU A 83 -15.18 8.80 13.08
C LEU A 83 -14.23 7.74 12.49
N TYR A 84 -13.07 8.15 11.99
CA TYR A 84 -12.11 7.22 11.39
C TYR A 84 -11.54 6.26 12.43
N LYS A 85 -11.37 6.71 13.67
CA LYS A 85 -10.98 5.84 14.79
C LYS A 85 -12.06 4.78 15.06
N SER A 86 -13.34 5.15 15.15
CA SER A 86 -14.41 4.18 15.40
C SER A 86 -14.56 3.17 14.27
N GLN A 87 -14.41 3.60 13.01
CA GLN A 87 -14.40 2.72 11.84
C GLN A 87 -13.19 1.76 11.84
N ARG A 88 -11.99 2.26 12.16
CA ARG A 88 -10.78 1.44 12.32
C ARG A 88 -10.98 0.38 13.40
N ASP A 89 -11.45 0.78 14.57
CA ASP A 89 -11.64 -0.11 15.71
C ASP A 89 -12.71 -1.17 15.41
N ALA A 90 -13.79 -0.79 14.70
CA ALA A 90 -14.79 -1.73 14.19
C ALA A 90 -14.20 -2.74 13.19
N MET A 91 -13.37 -2.29 12.25
CA MET A 91 -12.71 -3.17 11.29
C MET A 91 -11.74 -4.14 11.96
N LEU A 92 -10.93 -3.67 12.90
CA LEU A 92 -10.02 -4.53 13.68
C LEU A 92 -10.78 -5.59 14.47
N SER A 93 -11.88 -5.21 15.13
CA SER A 93 -12.74 -6.14 15.86
C SER A 93 -13.40 -7.17 14.93
N ALA A 94 -13.89 -6.75 13.77
CA ALA A 94 -14.45 -7.64 12.77
C ALA A 94 -13.38 -8.61 12.21
N LEU A 95 -12.18 -8.12 11.93
CA LEU A 95 -11.08 -8.98 11.45
C LEU A 95 -10.74 -10.03 12.51
N GLN A 96 -10.59 -9.62 13.76
CA GLN A 96 -10.28 -10.54 14.87
C GLN A 96 -11.34 -11.63 15.05
N ARG A 97 -12.62 -11.31 14.82
CA ARG A 97 -13.74 -12.25 14.98
C ARG A 97 -13.89 -13.20 13.79
N GLU A 98 -13.75 -12.68 12.57
CA GLU A 98 -14.15 -13.39 11.36
C GLU A 98 -12.98 -14.06 10.64
N MET A 99 -11.78 -13.47 10.68
CA MET A 99 -10.66 -13.93 9.87
C MET A 99 -10.11 -15.27 10.35
N PRO A 100 -9.70 -16.15 9.42
CA PRO A 100 -8.93 -17.33 9.77
C PRO A 100 -7.60 -17.00 10.45
N ALA A 101 -7.09 -17.93 11.28
CA ALA A 101 -5.90 -17.72 12.12
C ALA A 101 -4.58 -17.48 11.37
N ASP A 102 -4.51 -17.88 10.09
CA ASP A 102 -3.35 -17.72 9.20
C ASP A 102 -3.43 -16.44 8.34
N VAL A 103 -4.43 -15.59 8.55
CA VAL A 103 -4.49 -14.22 8.02
C VAL A 103 -3.92 -13.27 9.06
N SER A 104 -3.05 -12.36 8.65
CA SER A 104 -2.46 -11.33 9.53
C SER A 104 -2.75 -9.93 9.02
N TRP A 105 -2.75 -8.94 9.92
CA TRP A 105 -2.93 -7.52 9.58
C TRP A 105 -2.19 -6.62 10.56
N ASN A 106 -1.92 -5.38 10.14
CA ASN A 106 -1.36 -4.36 11.02
C ASN A 106 -2.45 -3.67 11.87
N THR A 107 -2.03 -3.02 12.95
CA THR A 107 -2.88 -2.12 13.75
C THR A 107 -2.38 -0.69 13.57
N PRO A 108 -2.98 0.11 12.66
CA PRO A 108 -2.47 1.44 12.36
C PRO A 108 -2.84 2.47 13.44
N ASP A 109 -1.88 3.29 13.84
CA ASP A 109 -2.12 4.43 14.76
C ASP A 109 -2.87 5.58 14.10
N GLY A 110 -2.85 5.66 12.77
CA GLY A 110 -3.52 6.68 11.98
C GLY A 110 -3.58 6.33 10.49
N GLY A 111 -4.22 7.20 9.71
CA GLY A 111 -4.46 6.97 8.29
C GLY A 111 -5.86 6.43 8.01
N MET A 112 -6.00 5.70 6.90
CA MET A 112 -7.31 5.28 6.37
C MET A 112 -7.34 3.79 5.97
N PHE A 113 -6.22 3.09 6.13
CA PHE A 113 -6.04 1.74 5.59
C PHE A 113 -5.45 0.78 6.61
N LEU A 114 -5.91 -0.48 6.56
CA LEU A 114 -5.20 -1.63 7.10
C LEU A 114 -4.49 -2.35 5.96
N TRP A 115 -3.35 -2.92 6.30
CA TRP A 115 -2.59 -3.83 5.45
C TRP A 115 -2.75 -5.24 6.00
N ALA A 116 -3.37 -6.10 5.20
CA ALA A 116 -3.58 -7.50 5.55
C ALA A 116 -2.82 -8.42 4.61
N ARG A 117 -2.54 -9.63 5.08
CA ARG A 117 -1.79 -10.66 4.37
C ARG A 117 -2.54 -11.98 4.46
N LEU A 118 -2.80 -12.55 3.30
CA LEU A 118 -3.45 -13.84 3.10
C LEU A 118 -2.53 -14.99 3.51
N PRO A 119 -3.09 -16.20 3.69
CA PRO A 119 -2.30 -17.41 3.90
C PRO A 119 -1.35 -17.69 2.74
N GLN A 120 -0.28 -18.43 3.03
CA GLN A 120 0.67 -18.86 2.01
C GLN A 120 -0.01 -19.67 0.89
N GLY A 121 0.42 -19.45 -0.35
CA GLY A 121 -0.14 -20.11 -1.53
C GLY A 121 -1.43 -19.47 -2.07
N MET A 122 -1.92 -18.38 -1.47
CA MET A 122 -3.04 -17.60 -2.02
C MET A 122 -2.56 -16.35 -2.75
N SER A 123 -3.34 -15.90 -3.73
CA SER A 123 -3.12 -14.65 -4.45
C SER A 123 -4.26 -13.67 -4.18
N ALA A 124 -3.93 -12.45 -3.76
CA ALA A 124 -4.91 -11.38 -3.55
C ALA A 124 -5.56 -10.94 -4.85
N VAL A 125 -4.85 -11.04 -5.98
CA VAL A 125 -5.39 -10.74 -7.32
C VAL A 125 -6.43 -11.79 -7.71
N GLU A 126 -6.16 -13.07 -7.44
CA GLU A 126 -7.10 -14.17 -7.75
C GLU A 126 -8.29 -14.23 -6.77
N LEU A 127 -8.09 -13.77 -5.52
CA LEU A 127 -9.17 -13.67 -4.53
C LEU A 127 -10.15 -12.54 -4.85
N LEU A 128 -9.69 -11.44 -5.46
CA LEU A 128 -10.50 -10.24 -5.64
C LEU A 128 -11.82 -10.49 -6.40
N PRO A 129 -11.86 -11.20 -7.55
CA PRO A 129 -13.13 -11.51 -8.22
C PRO A 129 -14.13 -12.25 -7.32
N LYS A 130 -13.67 -13.25 -6.56
CA LYS A 130 -14.50 -14.03 -5.63
C LYS A 130 -15.01 -13.19 -4.45
N ALA A 131 -14.20 -12.25 -3.99
CA ALA A 131 -14.61 -11.28 -2.97
C ALA A 131 -15.70 -10.34 -3.53
N VAL A 132 -15.54 -9.87 -4.77
CA VAL A 132 -16.52 -9.00 -5.45
C VAL A 132 -17.87 -9.70 -5.65
N GLU A 133 -17.87 -11.00 -5.98
CA GLU A 133 -19.10 -11.82 -6.04
C GLU A 133 -19.86 -11.84 -4.70
N LYS A 134 -19.16 -11.62 -3.57
CA LYS A 134 -19.74 -11.48 -2.23
C LYS A 134 -19.95 -10.01 -1.82
N ASN A 135 -19.97 -9.09 -2.77
CA ASN A 135 -20.16 -7.65 -2.57
C ASN A 135 -19.10 -6.98 -1.68
N VAL A 136 -17.86 -7.50 -1.68
CA VAL A 136 -16.73 -6.86 -0.99
C VAL A 136 -15.57 -6.66 -1.95
N ALA A 137 -14.99 -5.45 -1.92
CA ALA A 137 -13.83 -5.10 -2.74
C ALA A 137 -12.68 -4.64 -1.85
N PHE A 138 -11.45 -4.96 -2.28
CA PHE A 138 -10.21 -4.49 -1.69
C PHE A 138 -9.21 -4.16 -2.81
N VAL A 139 -8.08 -3.56 -2.46
CA VAL A 139 -7.00 -3.34 -3.45
C VAL A 139 -5.91 -4.37 -3.24
N PRO A 140 -5.58 -5.22 -4.25
CA PRO A 140 -4.45 -6.13 -4.17
C PRO A 140 -3.15 -5.37 -3.87
N GLY A 141 -2.38 -5.88 -2.93
CA GLY A 141 -1.21 -5.22 -2.36
C GLY A 141 -0.02 -5.16 -3.30
N ALA A 142 0.09 -6.11 -4.24
CA ALA A 142 1.19 -6.21 -5.19
C ALA A 142 1.49 -4.90 -5.95
N ALA A 143 0.45 -4.11 -6.27
CA ALA A 143 0.59 -2.83 -6.97
C ALA A 143 1.28 -1.72 -6.14
N PHE A 144 1.52 -1.92 -4.84
CA PHE A 144 2.16 -0.95 -3.94
C PHE A 144 3.63 -1.25 -3.64
N TYR A 145 4.21 -2.31 -4.21
CA TYR A 145 5.63 -2.62 -4.07
C TYR A 145 6.43 -1.94 -5.18
N ALA A 146 7.59 -1.40 -4.83
CA ALA A 146 8.54 -0.89 -5.83
C ALA A 146 9.24 -2.03 -6.59
N ASP A 147 9.55 -3.12 -5.87
CA ASP A 147 10.13 -4.35 -6.38
C ASP A 147 9.73 -5.53 -5.48
N ASN A 148 9.86 -6.77 -5.97
CA ASN A 148 9.57 -8.01 -5.23
C ASN A 148 8.17 -8.02 -4.59
N ALA A 149 7.15 -7.84 -5.43
CA ALA A 149 5.76 -7.75 -4.99
C ALA A 149 5.30 -9.02 -4.25
N ASP A 150 4.70 -8.83 -3.08
CA ASP A 150 4.08 -9.92 -2.33
C ASP A 150 2.62 -10.11 -2.78
N PRO A 151 2.29 -11.20 -3.50
CA PRO A 151 0.97 -11.43 -4.06
C PRO A 151 -0.08 -11.73 -2.98
N THR A 152 0.33 -12.04 -1.75
CA THR A 152 -0.57 -12.39 -0.64
C THR A 152 -1.15 -11.15 0.06
N THR A 153 -0.68 -9.95 -0.27
CA THR A 153 -1.08 -8.74 0.46
C THR A 153 -2.30 -8.05 -0.12
N LEU A 154 -3.05 -7.37 0.75
CA LEU A 154 -4.20 -6.56 0.36
C LEU A 154 -4.32 -5.31 1.25
N ARG A 155 -4.88 -4.25 0.68
CA ARG A 155 -5.17 -2.99 1.35
C ARG A 155 -6.67 -2.85 1.58
N LEU A 156 -7.05 -2.71 2.86
CA LEU A 156 -8.43 -2.54 3.30
C LEU A 156 -8.67 -1.09 3.72
N SER A 157 -9.70 -0.44 3.19
CA SER A 157 -10.10 0.93 3.56
C SER A 157 -11.22 0.89 4.58
N PHE A 158 -11.06 1.59 5.71
CA PHE A 158 -12.12 1.70 6.73
C PHE A 158 -12.92 3.01 6.64
N VAL A 159 -12.51 3.97 5.80
CA VAL A 159 -13.10 5.32 5.79
C VAL A 159 -14.27 5.50 4.82
N THR A 160 -14.50 4.53 3.93
CA THR A 160 -15.55 4.58 2.89
C THR A 160 -16.84 3.85 3.26
N ALA A 161 -16.81 3.02 4.31
CA ALA A 161 -17.91 2.19 4.75
C ALA A 161 -18.35 2.55 6.18
N ASN A 162 -19.64 2.44 6.48
CA ASN A 162 -20.12 2.56 7.86
C ASN A 162 -19.81 1.28 8.67
N ILE A 163 -20.02 1.31 9.98
CA ILE A 163 -19.67 0.19 10.89
C ILE A 163 -20.39 -1.11 10.52
N GLU A 164 -21.66 -1.04 10.12
CA GLU A 164 -22.44 -2.21 9.72
C GLU A 164 -21.88 -2.83 8.44
N GLN A 165 -21.59 -2.00 7.43
CA GLN A 165 -20.96 -2.40 6.18
C GLN A 165 -19.57 -2.99 6.41
N ILE A 166 -18.79 -2.45 7.36
CA ILE A 166 -17.49 -3.01 7.75
C ILE A 166 -17.67 -4.43 8.29
N ASN A 167 -18.60 -4.64 9.22
CA ASN A 167 -18.85 -5.97 9.78
C ASN A 167 -19.27 -6.98 8.70
N THR A 168 -20.24 -6.61 7.86
CA THR A 168 -20.72 -7.46 6.77
C THR A 168 -19.63 -7.74 5.74
N GLY A 169 -18.88 -6.73 5.33
CA GLY A 169 -17.82 -6.85 4.33
C GLY A 169 -16.65 -7.71 4.82
N VAL A 170 -16.25 -7.57 6.08
CA VAL A 170 -15.18 -8.39 6.67
C VAL A 170 -15.61 -9.86 6.81
N ALA A 171 -16.85 -10.13 7.23
CA ALA A 171 -17.38 -11.48 7.27
C ALA A 171 -17.45 -12.12 5.87
N ALA A 172 -17.92 -11.37 4.87
CA ALA A 172 -17.94 -11.81 3.48
C ALA A 172 -16.53 -12.08 2.92
N LEU A 173 -15.55 -11.23 3.23
CA LEU A 173 -14.16 -11.44 2.83
C LEU A 173 -13.58 -12.69 3.47
N ALA A 174 -13.83 -12.91 4.77
CA ALA A 174 -13.38 -14.11 5.46
C ALA A 174 -14.00 -15.40 4.86
N ALA A 175 -15.26 -15.35 4.43
CA ALA A 175 -15.90 -16.44 3.68
C ALA A 175 -15.21 -16.69 2.33
N ALA A 176 -14.95 -15.64 1.54
CA ALA A 176 -14.22 -15.76 0.28
C ALA A 176 -12.83 -16.38 0.46
N ILE A 177 -12.11 -16.00 1.53
CA ILE A 177 -10.80 -16.57 1.86
C ILE A 177 -10.94 -18.06 2.18
N ARG A 178 -11.90 -18.46 3.01
CA ARG A 178 -12.14 -19.87 3.37
C ARG A 178 -12.45 -20.74 2.15
N GLU A 179 -13.31 -20.28 1.26
CA GLU A 179 -13.69 -20.99 0.03
C GLU A 179 -12.56 -21.06 -1.00
N SER A 180 -11.64 -20.10 -0.97
CA SER A 180 -10.53 -20.01 -1.93
C SER A 180 -9.27 -20.71 -1.45
N ARG A 181 -9.31 -21.42 -0.32
CA ARG A 181 -8.14 -22.15 0.17
C ARG A 181 -7.79 -23.28 -0.79
N PRO A 182 -6.49 -23.48 -1.09
CA PRO A 182 -6.08 -24.73 -1.71
C PRO A 182 -6.50 -25.89 -0.79
N MET A 183 -7.15 -26.93 -1.34
CA MET A 183 -7.43 -28.15 -0.60
C MET A 183 -6.11 -28.65 -0.02
N GLN A 184 -5.97 -28.64 1.30
CA GLN A 184 -4.89 -29.37 1.93
C GLN A 184 -5.11 -30.83 1.56
N ALA A 185 -4.15 -31.43 0.85
CA ALA A 185 -4.15 -32.87 0.62
C ALA A 185 -4.13 -33.52 2.01
N SER A 186 -5.29 -34.03 2.45
CA SER A 186 -5.41 -34.86 3.63
C SER A 186 -4.36 -35.96 3.50
N GLY A 187 -3.38 -35.98 4.41
CA GLY A 187 -2.29 -36.93 4.37
C GLY A 187 -2.81 -38.35 4.37
N VAL A 188 -2.81 -38.99 3.20
CA VAL A 188 -2.83 -40.44 3.10
C VAL A 188 -1.45 -40.89 3.54
N SER A 189 -1.34 -41.26 4.81
CA SER A 189 -0.20 -41.98 5.36
C SER A 189 -0.16 -43.37 4.74
N THR A 190 0.43 -43.51 3.54
CA THR A 190 0.85 -44.81 3.03
C THR A 190 2.21 -45.12 3.64
N SER A 191 2.21 -45.78 4.79
CA SER A 191 3.39 -46.44 5.33
C SER A 191 3.77 -47.59 4.40
N GLN A 192 4.74 -47.38 3.51
CA GLN A 192 5.49 -48.48 2.92
C GLN A 192 6.88 -48.53 3.56
N SER A 193 7.08 -49.58 4.36
CA SER A 193 8.38 -49.98 4.85
C SER A 193 9.25 -50.44 3.68
N VAL A 194 10.34 -49.73 3.40
CA VAL A 194 11.43 -50.29 2.59
C VAL A 194 12.57 -50.59 3.55
N ARG A 195 12.86 -51.88 3.67
CA ARG A 195 13.98 -52.43 4.42
C ARG A 195 15.31 -52.03 3.77
N SER A 196 16.28 -51.84 4.65
CA SER A 196 17.70 -51.55 4.43
C SER A 196 18.42 -52.49 3.46
N GLU A 197 19.23 -51.93 2.56
CA GLU A 197 20.50 -52.52 2.14
C GLU A 197 21.57 -51.41 2.04
N GLY A 198 22.78 -51.72 2.51
CA GLY A 198 23.90 -50.80 2.72
C GLY A 198 24.73 -50.49 1.46
N PRO A 199 25.81 -49.70 1.60
CA PRO A 199 26.41 -48.93 0.50
C PRO A 199 27.66 -49.62 -0.10
N PRO A 200 28.15 -49.12 -1.24
CA PRO A 200 29.58 -49.14 -1.51
C PRO A 200 30.18 -47.73 -1.65
N GLN A 201 31.24 -47.51 -0.87
CA GLN A 201 32.35 -46.56 -1.12
C GLN A 201 33.11 -46.98 -2.40
N ALA A 202 33.93 -46.22 -3.12
CA ALA A 202 34.46 -44.84 -3.16
C ALA A 202 35.12 -44.69 -4.56
N SER A 203 35.50 -43.47 -5.01
CA SER A 203 36.86 -43.18 -5.54
C SER A 203 37.00 -41.78 -6.18
N THR A 204 37.94 -41.01 -5.61
CA THR A 204 38.94 -40.09 -6.22
C THR A 204 38.56 -38.84 -7.06
N ALA A 205 38.99 -37.71 -6.50
CA ALA A 205 39.15 -36.31 -6.93
C ALA A 205 40.09 -36.07 -8.16
N PRO A 206 40.64 -34.85 -8.42
CA PRO A 206 40.08 -33.48 -8.56
C PRO A 206 40.55 -32.76 -9.87
N ILE A 207 40.30 -31.44 -9.98
CA ILE A 207 41.20 -30.37 -10.54
C ILE A 207 40.81 -29.62 -11.86
N GLN A 208 40.58 -28.31 -11.66
CA GLN A 208 40.93 -27.07 -12.41
C GLN A 208 40.50 -26.76 -13.85
N GLY A 209 40.15 -25.47 -13.98
CA GLY A 209 40.63 -24.56 -15.03
C GLY A 209 39.55 -24.18 -16.04
N GLU A 210 39.42 -22.96 -16.56
CA GLU A 210 40.10 -21.67 -16.44
C GLU A 210 39.34 -20.72 -17.38
N ARG A 211 39.43 -19.40 -17.15
CA ARG A 211 39.45 -18.28 -18.14
C ARG A 211 38.34 -18.24 -19.22
N GLY A 212 37.64 -17.14 -19.49
CA GLY A 212 37.92 -15.71 -19.34
C GLY A 212 37.15 -14.96 -20.44
N SER A 213 37.22 -13.62 -20.43
CA SER A 213 36.88 -12.67 -21.52
C SER A 213 35.42 -12.66 -22.03
N GLU A 214 34.76 -11.56 -22.37
CA GLU A 214 35.06 -10.13 -22.48
C GLU A 214 33.71 -9.42 -22.68
N MET A 215 33.56 -8.20 -22.14
CA MET A 215 32.48 -7.27 -22.52
C MET A 215 32.87 -6.53 -23.81
N PRO A 216 31.92 -6.21 -24.70
CA PRO A 216 32.07 -5.11 -25.63
C PRO A 216 31.29 -3.88 -25.15
N GLN A 217 32.01 -2.75 -25.05
CA GLN A 217 31.45 -1.40 -25.03
C GLN A 217 30.77 -1.09 -26.36
N ALA A 218 29.62 -0.41 -26.31
CA ALA A 218 28.97 0.19 -27.48
C ALA A 218 28.81 1.71 -27.26
N ARG A 219 28.96 2.40 -28.39
CA ARG A 219 29.38 3.78 -28.59
C ARG A 219 28.26 4.81 -28.49
N GLU A 220 28.70 6.05 -28.30
CA GLU A 220 27.99 7.31 -28.52
C GLU A 220 27.24 7.36 -29.86
N ALA A 221 26.05 7.98 -29.83
CA ALA A 221 25.39 8.51 -31.03
C ALA A 221 24.83 9.91 -30.71
N THR A 222 25.43 10.89 -31.37
CA THR A 222 25.00 12.29 -31.49
C THR A 222 23.94 12.41 -32.59
N SER A 223 22.84 13.13 -32.35
CA SER A 223 22.02 13.79 -33.39
C SER A 223 21.42 15.06 -32.75
N VAL A 224 21.84 16.27 -33.12
CA VAL A 224 21.39 17.07 -34.28
C VAL A 224 19.86 17.09 -34.40
N GLY A 225 19.28 18.29 -34.21
CA GLY A 225 17.84 18.52 -34.11
C GLY A 225 17.14 18.83 -35.42
N ALA A 226 15.85 19.15 -35.30
CA ALA A 226 15.05 19.99 -36.20
C ALA A 226 13.71 20.33 -35.53
N ASN A 227 13.36 21.62 -35.57
CA ASN A 227 12.07 22.30 -35.32
C ASN A 227 11.33 22.11 -34.00
#